data_AF-A0A7W9AEY6-F1
#
_entry.id   AF-A0A7W9AEY6-F1
#
_cell.length_a   1.000
_cell.length_b   1.000
_cell.length_c   1.000
_cell.angle_alpha   90.00
_cell.angle_beta   90.00
_cell.angle_gamma   90.00
#
_symmetry.space_group_name_H-M   'P 1'
#
loop_
_entity.id
_entity.type
_entity.pdbx_description
1 polymer ?
#
loop_
_entity_poly.entity_id
_entity_poly.type
_entity_poly.pdbx_seq_one_letter_code
_entity_poly.pdbx_strand_id
1 'polypeptide(L)'
;MQERLIAAMLICWRMPDRETSWLHVKAHWPDVLRHNFFGDYGDTEAMPRAAALTRRDVAEMEEAFAWMAFVKDRDRKLVAMAVSRLARGDNQVAWGSLKKAMGVQFGSDGLRKRYGRAIESICKALNAAKVLGCA
;
A
#
# COMPACT_ATOMS: atom_id res chain seq x y z
N MET A 1 -11.32 2.51 5.90
CA MET A 1 -10.56 1.46 5.17
C MET A 1 -9.37 2.06 4.43
N GLN A 2 -9.57 2.94 3.44
CA GLN A 2 -8.46 3.52 2.65
C GLN A 2 -7.43 4.24 3.52
N GLU A 3 -7.87 4.99 4.53
CA GLU A 3 -7.02 5.65 5.52
C GLU A 3 -6.12 4.67 6.29
N ARG A 4 -6.62 3.47 6.62
CA ARG A 4 -5.82 2.43 7.29
C ARG A 4 -4.72 1.89 6.38
N LEU A 5 -5.00 1.74 5.07
CA LEU A 5 -3.96 1.38 4.10
C LEU A 5 -2.92 2.49 3.92
N ILE A 6 -3.34 3.76 3.95
CA ILE A 6 -2.42 4.90 3.90
C ILE A 6 -1.53 4.94 5.15
N ALA A 7 -2.11 4.76 6.33
CA ALA A 7 -1.37 4.70 7.60
C ALA A 7 -0.37 3.52 7.60
N ALA A 8 -0.80 2.34 7.14
CA ALA A 8 0.07 1.17 7.00
C ALA A 8 1.25 1.45 6.04
N MET A 9 1.01 2.13 4.91
CA MET A 9 2.06 2.52 3.98
C MET A 9 3.09 3.49 4.62
N LEU A 10 2.61 4.45 5.43
CA LEU A 10 3.48 5.38 6.15
C LEU A 10 4.34 4.66 7.20
N ILE A 11 3.78 3.67 7.89
CA ILE A 11 4.50 2.82 8.84
C ILE A 11 5.56 1.99 8.10
N CYS A 12 5.20 1.39 6.96
CA CYS A 12 6.12 0.63 6.11
C CYS A 12 7.34 1.45 5.67
N TRP A 13 7.16 2.71 5.23
CA TRP A 13 8.27 3.58 4.84
C TRP A 13 9.19 3.99 6.00
N ARG A 14 8.69 3.93 7.24
CA ARG A 14 9.49 4.21 8.45
C ARG A 14 10.26 2.99 8.94
N MET A 15 9.94 1.78 8.47
CA MET A 15 10.66 0.58 8.86
C MET A 15 12.06 0.56 8.22
N PRO A 16 13.12 0.27 9.00
CA PRO A 16 14.49 0.25 8.49
C PRO A 16 14.72 -0.83 7.43
N ASP A 17 13.94 -1.92 7.46
CA ASP A 17 14.03 -3.02 6.51
C ASP A 17 13.09 -2.87 5.31
N ARG A 18 12.17 -1.88 5.28
CA ARG A 18 11.24 -1.58 4.17
C ARG A 18 10.65 -2.85 3.50
N GLU A 19 10.20 -3.82 4.31
CA GLU A 19 9.65 -5.14 3.89
C GLU A 19 10.67 -6.27 3.60
N THR A 20 11.98 -6.06 3.77
CA THR A 20 13.01 -7.08 3.45
C THR A 20 12.85 -8.37 4.25
N SER A 21 12.42 -8.29 5.51
CA SER A 21 12.07 -9.48 6.32
C SER A 21 10.79 -10.20 5.84
N TRP A 22 9.89 -9.48 5.18
CA TRP A 22 8.61 -9.96 4.64
C TRP A 22 8.74 -10.56 3.23
N LEU A 23 9.78 -10.20 2.48
CA LEU A 23 10.04 -10.68 1.11
C LEU A 23 10.37 -12.19 1.01
N HIS A 24 10.56 -12.90 2.14
CA HIS A 24 10.75 -14.36 2.16
C HIS A 24 9.45 -15.14 1.88
N VAL A 25 8.28 -14.54 2.08
CA VAL A 25 6.98 -15.11 1.74
C VAL A 25 6.37 -14.22 0.67
N LYS A 26 6.14 -14.77 -0.53
CA LYS A 26 5.59 -14.11 -1.74
C LYS A 26 4.80 -12.83 -1.41
N ALA A 27 5.48 -11.69 -1.36
CA ALA A 27 4.89 -10.47 -0.83
C ALA A 27 3.68 -10.07 -1.66
N HIS A 28 2.56 -9.75 -1.03
CA HIS A 28 1.35 -9.30 -1.74
C HIS A 28 1.51 -7.90 -2.37
N TRP A 29 2.69 -7.28 -2.19
CA TRP A 29 3.01 -5.90 -2.60
C TRP A 29 4.45 -5.74 -3.14
N PRO A 30 4.87 -6.49 -4.18
CA PRO A 30 6.29 -6.49 -4.60
C PRO A 30 6.68 -5.25 -5.42
N ASP A 31 5.73 -4.41 -5.84
CA ASP A 31 5.91 -3.44 -6.93
C ASP A 31 6.23 -1.98 -6.53
N VAL A 32 6.29 -1.63 -5.23
CA VAL A 32 6.51 -0.24 -4.77
C VAL A 32 7.88 -0.04 -4.12
N LEU A 33 8.86 -0.83 -4.54
CA LEU A 33 10.25 -0.58 -4.19
C LEU A 33 10.90 0.30 -5.27
N ARG A 34 11.28 1.51 -4.87
CA ARG A 34 12.27 2.28 -5.63
C ARG A 34 13.59 1.52 -5.45
N HIS A 35 14.18 1.05 -6.55
CA HIS A 35 15.54 0.52 -6.56
C HIS A 35 16.49 1.66 -6.16
N ASN A 36 16.72 1.86 -4.87
CA ASN A 36 17.77 2.74 -4.34
C ASN A 36 19.12 2.02 -4.29
N PHE A 37 19.34 1.03 -5.16
CA PHE A 37 20.55 0.20 -5.20
C PHE A 37 21.78 0.94 -5.77
N PHE A 38 21.61 2.17 -6.25
CA PHE A 38 22.70 3.07 -6.60
C PHE A 38 22.73 4.20 -5.57
N GLY A 39 23.80 4.23 -4.80
CA GLY A 39 23.90 4.96 -3.55
C GLY A 39 23.75 6.47 -3.66
N ASP A 40 23.35 7.03 -2.52
CA ASP A 40 24.04 8.18 -1.97
C ASP A 40 23.87 8.09 -0.45
N TYR A 41 24.98 8.05 0.29
CA TYR A 41 24.98 8.25 1.74
C TYR A 41 24.71 9.73 1.99
N GLY A 42 23.45 10.14 1.80
CA GLY A 42 22.98 11.45 2.21
C GLY A 42 22.97 11.50 3.72
N ASP A 43 23.79 12.38 4.29
CA ASP A 43 23.82 12.69 5.71
C ASP A 43 22.42 13.11 6.20
N THR A 44 21.79 12.26 7.03
CA THR A 44 20.45 12.48 7.59
C THR A 44 20.47 13.06 9.00
N GLU A 45 21.58 13.64 9.47
CA GLU A 45 21.72 14.12 10.86
C GLU A 45 20.76 15.23 11.30
N ALA A 46 19.92 15.78 10.42
CA ALA A 46 18.97 16.85 10.74
C ALA A 46 17.47 16.50 10.57
N MET A 47 17.10 15.23 10.43
CA MET A 47 15.68 14.84 10.49
C MET A 47 15.29 14.43 11.91
N PRO A 48 14.23 15.02 12.52
CA PRO A 48 13.70 14.53 13.78
C PRO A 48 13.44 13.03 13.65
N ARG A 49 14.04 12.21 14.52
CA ARG A 49 13.75 10.78 14.55
C ARG A 49 12.24 10.65 14.74
N ALA A 50 11.55 10.16 13.71
CA ALA A 50 10.15 9.80 13.83
C ALA A 50 10.01 8.85 15.03
N ALA A 51 8.95 9.00 15.82
CA ALA A 51 8.75 8.24 17.05
C ALA A 51 9.06 6.75 16.86
N ALA A 52 9.62 6.08 17.87
CA ALA A 52 9.93 4.65 17.75
C ALA A 52 8.66 3.89 17.36
N LEU A 53 8.77 3.02 16.34
CA LEU A 53 7.67 2.22 15.85
C LEU A 53 7.22 1.27 16.96
N THR A 54 5.94 1.27 17.31
CA THR A 54 5.44 0.37 18.36
C THR A 54 5.06 -0.99 17.75
N ARG A 55 5.05 -2.05 18.57
CA ARG A 55 4.54 -3.37 18.14
C ARG A 55 3.10 -3.30 17.64
N ARG A 56 2.31 -2.39 18.21
CA ARG A 56 0.93 -2.14 17.78
C ARG A 56 0.87 -1.56 16.38
N ASP A 57 1.75 -0.61 16.05
CA ASP A 57 1.83 -0.03 14.70
C ASP A 57 2.14 -1.10 13.65
N VAL A 58 3.07 -2.01 13.97
CA VAL A 58 3.41 -3.15 13.09
C VAL A 58 2.21 -4.07 12.89
N ALA A 59 1.52 -4.46 13.96
CA ALA A 59 0.36 -5.34 13.88
C ALA A 59 -0.79 -4.70 13.07
N GLU A 60 -1.05 -3.40 13.27
CA GLU A 60 -2.08 -2.67 12.52
C GLU A 60 -1.73 -2.55 11.03
N MET A 61 -0.45 -2.40 10.71
CA MET A 61 0.07 -2.41 9.34
C MET A 61 -0.08 -3.81 8.70
N GLU A 62 0.34 -4.88 9.38
CA GLU A 62 0.24 -6.25 8.90
C GLU A 62 -1.22 -6.66 8.64
N GLU A 63 -2.13 -6.31 9.56
CA GLU A 63 -3.57 -6.52 9.38
C GLU A 63 -4.08 -5.82 8.11
N ALA A 64 -3.71 -4.55 7.93
CA ALA A 64 -4.13 -3.79 6.76
C ALA A 64 -3.57 -4.37 5.45
N PHE A 65 -2.33 -4.87 5.47
CA PHE A 65 -1.70 -5.52 4.31
C PHE A 65 -2.31 -6.88 3.99
N ALA A 66 -2.74 -7.65 5.00
CA ALA A 66 -3.42 -8.91 4.80
C ALA A 66 -4.70 -8.77 3.96
N TRP A 67 -5.36 -7.60 4.00
CA TRP A 67 -6.55 -7.35 3.19
C TRP A 67 -6.31 -7.38 1.68
N MET A 68 -5.06 -7.21 1.24
CA MET A 68 -4.68 -7.33 -0.17
C MET A 68 -4.91 -8.73 -0.73
N ALA A 69 -5.06 -9.75 0.13
CA ALA A 69 -5.47 -11.09 -0.27
C ALA A 69 -6.86 -11.10 -0.94
N PHE A 70 -7.77 -10.19 -0.56
CA PHE A 70 -9.10 -10.06 -1.15
C PHE A 70 -9.13 -9.30 -2.49
N VAL A 71 -7.99 -8.75 -2.91
CA VAL A 71 -7.84 -8.05 -4.18
C VAL A 71 -7.30 -9.01 -5.23
N LYS A 72 -7.86 -8.96 -6.43
CA LYS A 72 -7.36 -9.71 -7.59
C LYS A 72 -5.90 -9.34 -7.86
N ASP A 73 -5.05 -10.33 -8.16
CA ASP A 73 -3.61 -10.15 -8.38
C ASP A 73 -3.29 -8.97 -9.33
N ARG A 74 -3.99 -8.90 -10.47
CA ARG A 74 -3.83 -7.83 -11.48
C ARG A 74 -4.08 -6.41 -10.97
N ASP A 75 -4.86 -6.28 -9.89
CA ASP A 75 -5.33 -5.01 -9.33
C ASP A 75 -4.53 -4.62 -8.07
N ARG A 76 -3.72 -5.54 -7.51
CA ARG A 76 -2.88 -5.26 -6.34
C ARG A 76 -1.88 -4.15 -6.59
N LYS A 77 -1.16 -4.21 -7.73
CA LYS A 77 -0.22 -3.15 -8.16
C LYS A 77 -0.90 -1.77 -8.30
N LEU A 78 -2.14 -1.75 -8.77
CA LEU A 78 -2.90 -0.50 -8.92
C LEU A 78 -3.25 0.11 -7.57
N VAL A 79 -3.79 -0.70 -6.64
CA VAL A 79 -4.07 -0.26 -5.27
C VAL A 79 -2.78 0.23 -4.61
N ALA A 80 -1.70 -0.51 -4.83
CA ALA A 80 -0.40 -0.22 -4.28
C ALA A 80 0.13 1.17 -4.64
N MET A 81 0.12 1.50 -5.94
CA MET A 81 0.54 2.80 -6.42
C MET A 81 -0.40 3.93 -6.02
N ALA A 82 -1.72 3.67 -5.98
CA ALA A 82 -2.71 4.64 -5.57
C ALA A 82 -2.53 5.03 -4.09
N VAL A 83 -2.43 4.04 -3.19
CA VAL A 83 -2.19 4.25 -1.76
C VAL A 83 -0.86 4.96 -1.52
N SER A 84 0.19 4.59 -2.26
CA SER A 84 1.49 5.26 -2.15
C SER A 84 1.46 6.73 -2.54
N ARG A 85 0.62 7.14 -3.49
CA ARG A 85 0.46 8.55 -3.83
C ARG A 85 -0.29 9.32 -2.76
N LEU A 86 -1.37 8.74 -2.26
CA LEU A 86 -2.15 9.32 -1.16
C LEU A 86 -1.28 9.45 0.12
N ALA A 87 -0.43 8.47 0.41
CA ALA A 87 0.51 8.52 1.53
C ALA A 87 1.59 9.60 1.38
N ARG A 88 1.95 10.01 0.15
CA ARG A 88 2.83 11.17 -0.08
C ARG A 88 2.15 12.51 0.16
N GLY A 89 0.85 12.53 0.42
CA GLY A 89 0.07 13.75 0.61
C GLY A 89 -0.67 14.23 -0.64
N ASP A 90 -0.75 13.42 -1.70
CA ASP A 90 -1.57 13.78 -2.86
C ASP A 90 -3.06 13.79 -2.46
N ASN A 91 -3.76 14.92 -2.67
CA ASN A 91 -5.20 15.01 -2.40
C ASN A 91 -6.03 14.04 -3.26
N GLN A 92 -5.56 13.73 -4.48
CA GLN A 92 -6.24 12.83 -5.40
C GLN A 92 -5.24 12.03 -6.24
N VAL A 93 -5.61 10.80 -6.59
CA VAL A 93 -4.79 9.95 -7.45
C VAL A 93 -4.90 10.42 -8.90
N ALA A 94 -3.81 10.95 -9.45
CA ALA A 94 -3.71 11.28 -10.87
C ALA A 94 -3.68 10.00 -11.75
N TRP A 95 -4.86 9.45 -12.06
CA TRP A 95 -5.00 8.18 -12.81
C TRP A 95 -4.29 8.16 -14.16
N GLY A 96 -4.17 9.33 -14.82
CA GLY A 96 -3.46 9.47 -16.09
C GLY A 96 -1.98 9.10 -16.00
N SER A 97 -1.30 9.49 -14.92
CA SER A 97 0.13 9.20 -14.74
C SER A 97 0.40 7.79 -14.21
N LEU A 98 -0.63 7.06 -13.77
CA LEU A 98 -0.50 5.64 -13.43
C LEU A 98 -0.53 4.71 -14.65
N LYS A 99 -1.01 5.20 -15.81
CA LYS A 99 -1.11 4.39 -17.04
C LYS A 99 0.22 3.79 -17.46
N LYS A 100 1.27 4.64 -17.51
CA LYS A 100 2.63 4.24 -17.88
C LYS A 100 3.19 3.18 -16.93
N ALA A 101 2.98 3.36 -15.62
CA ALA A 101 3.44 2.42 -14.60
C ALA A 101 2.66 1.08 -14.59
N MET A 102 1.40 1.09 -15.04
CA MET A 102 0.58 -0.12 -15.19
C MET A 102 0.75 -0.81 -16.56
N GLY A 103 1.50 -0.22 -17.50
CA GLY A 103 1.65 -0.75 -18.86
C GLY A 103 0.36 -0.79 -19.69
N VAL A 104 -0.65 0.02 -19.33
CA VAL A 104 -1.94 0.08 -20.06
C VAL A 104 -2.02 1.33 -20.91
N GLN A 105 -2.39 1.15 -22.19
CA GLN A 105 -2.42 2.25 -23.15
C GLN A 105 -3.64 3.17 -23.02
N PHE A 106 -4.80 2.67 -22.55
CA PHE A 106 -6.04 3.45 -22.48
C PHE A 106 -6.83 3.22 -21.18
N GLY A 107 -7.60 4.23 -20.75
CA GLY A 107 -8.60 4.12 -19.68
C GLY A 107 -8.20 4.62 -18.28
N SER A 108 -8.01 5.93 -18.09
CA SER A 108 -7.88 6.54 -16.75
C SER A 108 -9.12 6.27 -15.89
N ASP A 109 -10.31 6.39 -16.49
CA ASP A 109 -11.58 6.06 -15.83
C ASP A 109 -11.69 4.56 -15.52
N GLY A 110 -11.15 3.71 -16.40
CA GLY A 110 -11.04 2.26 -16.18
C GLY A 110 -10.19 1.93 -14.95
N LEU A 111 -9.05 2.61 -14.78
CA LEU A 111 -8.22 2.46 -13.58
C LEU A 111 -8.95 2.92 -12.32
N ARG A 112 -9.63 4.08 -12.37
CA ARG A 112 -10.45 4.54 -11.24
C ARG A 112 -11.53 3.52 -10.84
N LYS A 113 -12.26 2.98 -11.81
CA LYS A 113 -13.28 1.94 -11.58
C LYS A 113 -12.69 0.64 -11.04
N ARG A 114 -11.55 0.20 -11.56
CA ARG A 114 -10.83 -0.99 -11.06
C ARG A 114 -10.38 -0.80 -9.61
N TYR A 115 -9.83 0.36 -9.28
CA TYR A 115 -9.49 0.72 -7.91
C TYR A 115 -10.72 0.71 -7.01
N GLY A 116 -11.82 1.35 -7.41
CA GLY A 116 -13.08 1.33 -6.65
C GLY A 116 -13.58 -0.08 -6.36
N ARG A 117 -13.56 -0.96 -7.37
CA ARG A 117 -13.94 -2.38 -7.20
C ARG A 117 -13.00 -3.15 -6.29
N ALA A 118 -11.70 -2.85 -6.31
CA ALA A 118 -10.72 -3.49 -5.43
C ALA A 118 -10.96 -3.10 -3.96
N ILE A 119 -11.18 -1.81 -3.69
CA ILE A 119 -11.54 -1.31 -2.36
C ILE A 119 -12.89 -1.91 -1.91
N GLU A 120 -13.88 -1.96 -2.80
CA GLU A 120 -15.19 -2.56 -2.51
C GLU A 120 -15.06 -4.06 -2.17
N SER A 121 -14.21 -4.81 -2.87
CA SER A 121 -13.92 -6.23 -2.59
C SER A 121 -13.41 -6.42 -1.17
N ILE A 122 -12.46 -5.59 -0.75
CA ILE A 122 -11.93 -5.62 0.62
C ILE A 122 -13.04 -5.26 1.62
N CYS A 123 -13.78 -4.18 1.39
CA CYS A 123 -14.87 -3.77 2.29
C CYS A 123 -15.91 -4.89 2.45
N LYS A 124 -16.27 -5.58 1.36
CA LYS A 124 -17.19 -6.73 1.41
C LYS A 124 -16.61 -7.89 2.21
N ALA A 125 -15.34 -8.23 2.01
CA ALA A 125 -14.68 -9.30 2.76
C ALA A 125 -14.59 -8.99 4.26
N LEU A 126 -14.24 -7.75 4.62
CA LEU A 126 -14.19 -7.32 6.03
C LEU A 126 -15.57 -7.31 6.68
N ASN A 127 -16.59 -6.83 5.96
CA ASN A 127 -17.95 -6.88 6.45
C ASN A 127 -18.45 -8.32 6.59
N ALA A 128 -18.14 -9.20 5.65
CA ALA A 128 -18.48 -10.62 5.75
C ALA A 128 -17.77 -11.29 6.93
N ALA A 129 -16.48 -11.01 7.15
CA ALA A 129 -15.74 -11.50 8.30
C ALA A 129 -16.32 -10.98 9.63
N LYS A 130 -16.74 -9.72 9.67
CA LYS A 130 -17.43 -9.14 10.84
C LYS A 130 -18.79 -9.79 11.11
N VAL A 131 -19.53 -10.13 10.06
CA VAL A 131 -20.83 -10.82 10.15
C VAL A 131 -20.65 -12.28 10.59
N LEU A 132 -19.62 -12.97 10.09
CA LEU A 132 -19.31 -14.37 10.43
C LEU A 132 -18.61 -14.51 11.79
N GLY A 133 -17.91 -13.48 12.25
CA GLY A 133 -17.31 -13.38 13.59
C GLY A 133 -18.30 -12.94 14.68
N CYS A 134 -19.60 -12.97 14.40
CA CYS A 134 -20.68 -12.77 15.37
C CYS A 134 -21.57 -14.02 15.44
N ALA A 135 -21.02 -15.07 16.07
CA ALA A 135 -21.62 -15.74 17.23
C ALA A 135 -20.49 -16.00 18.23
#